data_AF-A0A7X2NKJ6-F1
#
_entry.id   AF-A0A7X2NKJ6-F1
#
_cell.length_a   1.000
_cell.length_b   1.000
_cell.length_c   1.000
_cell.angle_alpha   90.00
_cell.angle_beta   90.00
_cell.angle_gamma   90.00
#
_symmetry.space_group_name_H-M   'P 1'
#
loop_
_entity.id
_entity.type
_entity.pdbx_description
1 polymer ?
#
loop_
_entity_poly.entity_id
_entity_poly.type
_entity_poly.pdbx_seq_one_letter_code
_entity_poly.pdbx_strand_id
1 'polypeptide(L)'
;MAKINGTLTARVEIEATDKELLEALAKELGFFGVVVSDHDSYSKLIAADPEKKTAAKLVRLEDKSYHGSPSYQVVSERELSEAEYECAKALQTIKQYVKEKARNR
;
A
#
# COMPACT_ATOMS: atom_id res chain seq x y z
N MET A 1 -29.78 35.14 -30.14
CA MET A 1 -28.66 34.73 -29.26
C MET A 1 -28.63 33.21 -29.21
N ALA A 2 -27.60 32.58 -29.78
CA ALA A 2 -27.47 31.12 -29.73
C ALA A 2 -26.86 30.72 -28.37
N LYS A 3 -27.55 29.86 -27.62
CA LYS A 3 -26.99 29.21 -26.42
C LYS A 3 -26.11 28.05 -26.89
N ILE A 4 -24.81 28.16 -26.64
CA ILE A 4 -23.87 27.06 -26.82
C ILE A 4 -23.88 26.24 -25.52
N ASN A 5 -24.56 25.10 -25.52
CA ASN A 5 -24.42 24.09 -24.47
C ASN A 5 -23.27 23.16 -24.86
N GLY A 6 -22.03 23.56 -24.52
CA GLY A 6 -20.85 22.74 -24.71
C GLY A 6 -20.46 22.05 -23.40
N THR A 7 -20.48 20.73 -23.36
CA THR A 7 -19.82 19.96 -22.30
C THR A 7 -18.32 20.08 -22.51
N LEU A 8 -17.64 20.79 -21.61
CA LEU A 8 -16.20 21.03 -21.72
C LEU A 8 -15.45 19.80 -21.19
N THR A 9 -15.06 18.91 -22.08
CA THR A 9 -14.25 17.73 -21.74
C THR A 9 -12.77 18.13 -21.77
N ALA A 10 -12.21 18.46 -20.60
CA ALA A 10 -10.78 18.70 -20.46
C ALA A 10 -10.04 17.37 -20.26
N ARG A 11 -8.98 17.13 -21.04
CA ARG A 11 -8.04 16.04 -20.82
C ARG A 11 -6.91 16.57 -19.93
N VAL A 12 -6.83 16.06 -18.71
CA VAL A 12 -5.75 16.39 -17.76
C VAL A 12 -4.69 15.30 -17.87
N GLU A 13 -3.51 15.66 -18.38
CA GLU A 13 -2.33 14.79 -18.34
C GLU A 13 -1.52 15.19 -17.11
N ILE A 14 -1.35 14.25 -16.18
CA ILE A 14 -0.60 14.44 -14.95
C ILE A 14 0.70 13.66 -15.10
N GLU A 15 1.83 14.36 -15.09
CA GLU A 15 3.13 13.73 -14.95
C GLU A 15 3.29 13.27 -13.50
N ALA A 16 3.18 11.96 -13.27
CA ALA A 16 3.37 11.34 -11.97
C ALA A 16 4.50 10.31 -12.05
N THR A 17 5.32 10.25 -10.99
CA THR A 17 6.37 9.24 -10.86
C THR A 17 5.78 7.84 -10.60
N ASP A 18 6.55 6.79 -10.91
CA ASP A 18 6.16 5.39 -10.63
C ASP A 18 5.76 5.19 -9.15
N LYS A 19 6.40 5.93 -8.23
CA LYS A 19 6.09 5.90 -6.79
C LYS A 19 4.73 6.54 -6.50
N GLU A 20 4.46 7.72 -7.03
CA GLU A 20 3.19 8.44 -6.79
C GLU A 20 2.00 7.69 -7.36
N LEU A 21 2.15 7.08 -8.55
CA LEU A 21 1.12 6.22 -9.14
C LEU A 21 0.83 4.99 -8.27
N LEU A 22 1.88 4.36 -7.73
CA LEU A 22 1.72 3.21 -6.84
C LEU A 22 1.05 3.59 -5.51
N GLU A 23 1.41 4.74 -4.94
CA GLU A 23 0.79 5.27 -3.72
C GLU A 23 -0.69 5.63 -3.93
N ALA A 24 -1.03 6.25 -5.07
CA ALA A 24 -2.41 6.55 -5.43
C ALA A 24 -3.24 5.27 -5.59
N LEU A 25 -2.73 4.28 -6.32
CA LEU A 25 -3.39 2.98 -6.49
C LEU A 25 -3.60 2.26 -5.15
N ALA A 26 -2.59 2.25 -4.28
CA ALA A 26 -2.70 1.63 -2.97
C ALA A 26 -3.71 2.34 -2.06
N LYS A 27 -3.84 3.68 -2.19
CA LYS A 27 -4.85 4.44 -1.46
C LYS A 27 -6.26 4.12 -1.96
N GLU A 28 -6.46 4.04 -3.27
CA GLU A 28 -7.74 3.68 -3.88
C GLU A 28 -8.19 2.28 -3.44
N LEU A 29 -7.27 1.32 -3.40
CA LEU A 29 -7.54 -0.05 -2.98
C LEU A 29 -7.56 -0.25 -1.45
N GLY A 30 -7.30 0.79 -0.66
CA GLY A 30 -7.28 0.70 0.81
C GLY A 30 -6.09 -0.08 1.40
N PHE A 31 -5.00 -0.22 0.64
CA PHE A 31 -3.75 -0.89 1.01
C PHE A 31 -2.56 0.08 1.16
N PHE A 32 -2.83 1.37 1.36
CA PHE A 32 -1.80 2.40 1.43
C PHE A 32 -0.64 2.05 2.38
N GLY A 33 -0.93 1.41 3.52
CA GLY A 33 0.08 0.98 4.47
C GLY A 33 1.03 -0.12 3.98
N VAL A 34 0.67 -0.88 2.95
CA VAL A 34 1.56 -1.87 2.32
C VAL A 34 2.66 -1.17 1.52
N VAL A 35 2.29 -0.08 0.85
CA VAL A 35 3.18 0.66 -0.05
C VAL A 35 4.03 1.68 0.71
N VAL A 36 3.43 2.43 1.62
CA VAL A 36 4.14 3.43 2.42
C VAL A 36 4.75 2.79 3.65
N SER A 37 6.07 2.89 3.75
CA SER A 37 6.81 2.61 4.97
C SER A 37 7.31 3.94 5.49
N ASP A 38 6.83 4.34 6.66
CA ASP A 38 7.40 5.47 7.37
C ASP A 38 8.61 4.99 8.18
N HIS A 39 9.45 5.91 8.65
CA HIS A 39 10.65 5.57 9.41
C HIS A 39 10.33 4.73 10.65
N ASP A 40 9.20 5.02 11.30
CA ASP A 40 8.81 4.42 12.57
C ASP A 40 7.60 3.48 12.44
N SER A 41 7.14 3.17 11.22
CA SER A 41 6.05 2.21 11.03
C SER A 41 6.19 1.37 9.77
N TYR A 42 5.88 0.08 9.89
CA TYR A 42 5.83 -0.82 8.76
C TYR A 42 4.62 -1.74 8.83
N SER A 43 4.21 -2.23 7.67
CA SER A 43 3.12 -3.19 7.55
C SER A 43 3.63 -4.58 7.20
N LYS A 44 2.97 -5.61 7.72
CA LYS A 44 3.24 -7.01 7.48
C LYS A 44 1.96 -7.71 7.01
N LEU A 45 2.08 -8.52 5.96
CA LEU A 45 1.04 -9.45 5.54
C LEU A 45 1.26 -10.80 6.23
N ILE A 46 0.20 -11.36 6.79
CA ILE A 46 0.18 -12.68 7.42
C ILE A 46 -0.79 -13.55 6.62
N ALA A 47 -0.30 -14.67 6.10
CA ALA A 47 -1.11 -15.63 5.37
C ALA A 47 -2.13 -16.31 6.29
N ALA A 48 -3.23 -16.80 5.71
CA ALA A 48 -4.16 -17.66 6.43
C ALA A 48 -3.45 -18.96 6.87
N ASP A 49 -3.84 -19.46 8.04
CA ASP A 49 -3.40 -20.77 8.55
C ASP A 49 -4.64 -21.67 8.65
N PRO A 50 -4.81 -22.64 7.72
CA PRO A 50 -5.95 -23.55 7.73
C PRO A 50 -6.00 -24.43 8.97
N GLU A 51 -4.85 -24.82 9.52
CA GLU A 51 -4.74 -25.70 10.69
C GLU A 51 -5.17 -24.97 11.96
N LYS A 52 -4.81 -23.69 12.06
CA LYS A 52 -5.19 -22.82 13.20
C LYS A 52 -6.48 -22.03 12.97
N LYS A 53 -7.16 -22.24 11.83
CA LYS A 53 -8.38 -21.52 11.41
C LYS A 53 -8.23 -19.99 11.48
N THR A 54 -7.06 -19.46 11.14
CA THR A 54 -6.84 -18.00 11.13
C THR A 54 -6.98 -17.43 9.74
N ALA A 55 -7.71 -16.32 9.62
CA ALA A 55 -7.82 -15.55 8.39
C ALA A 55 -6.48 -14.85 8.03
N ALA A 56 -6.32 -14.50 6.76
CA ALA A 56 -5.21 -13.66 6.33
C ALA A 56 -5.34 -12.25 6.95
N LYS A 57 -4.21 -11.61 7.27
CA LYS A 57 -4.21 -10.31 7.96
C LYS A 57 -3.19 -9.34 7.40
N LEU A 58 -3.56 -8.06 7.40
CA LEU A 58 -2.65 -6.93 7.31
C LEU A 58 -2.43 -6.38 8.72
N VAL A 59 -1.18 -6.39 9.17
CA VAL A 59 -0.78 -5.90 10.49
C VAL A 59 0.09 -4.67 10.31
N ARG A 60 -0.20 -3.59 11.04
CA ARG A 60 0.69 -2.43 11.15
C ARG A 60 1.42 -2.47 12.47
N LEU A 61 2.72 -2.24 12.38
CA LEU A 61 3.66 -2.26 13.49
C LEU A 61 4.30 -0.89 13.58
N GLU A 62 4.41 -0.38 14.80
CA GLU A 62 5.18 0.81 15.12
C GLU A 62 6.49 0.39 15.78
N ASP A 63 7.59 1.00 15.34
CA ASP A 63 8.91 0.81 15.94
C ASP A 63 9.00 1.56 17.26
N LYS A 64 9.25 0.82 18.34
CA LYS A 64 9.47 1.32 19.70
C LYS A 64 10.87 0.96 20.20
N SER A 65 11.80 0.69 19.29
CA SER A 65 13.16 0.30 19.64
C SER A 65 13.84 1.39 20.46
N TYR A 66 14.39 0.99 21.61
CA TYR A 66 15.10 1.89 22.53
C TYR A 66 16.43 1.25 22.93
N HIS A 67 17.51 2.03 22.92
CA HIS A 67 18.88 1.60 23.24
C HIS A 67 19.30 0.26 22.57
N GLY A 68 18.97 0.08 21.30
CA GLY A 68 19.40 -1.09 20.52
C GLY A 68 18.63 -2.38 20.78
N SER A 69 17.56 -2.35 21.59
CA SER A 69 16.63 -3.48 21.73
C SER A 69 15.49 -3.34 20.72
N PRO A 70 15.37 -4.24 19.71
CA PRO A 70 14.27 -4.20 18.77
C PRO A 70 12.95 -4.42 19.50
N SER A 71 12.03 -3.46 19.39
CA SER A 71 10.69 -3.58 19.98
C SER A 71 9.67 -3.08 18.98
N TYR A 72 8.66 -3.89 18.71
CA TYR A 72 7.61 -3.57 17.75
C TYR A 72 6.26 -3.72 18.42
N GLN A 73 5.42 -2.69 18.29
CA GLN A 73 4.07 -2.70 18.83
C GLN A 73 3.06 -2.83 17.69
N VAL A 74 2.15 -3.79 17.80
CA VAL A 74 1.00 -3.87 16.89
C VAL A 74 0.08 -2.70 17.18
N VAL A 75 -0.12 -1.85 16.17
CA VAL A 75 -1.00 -0.66 16.27
C VAL A 75 -2.34 -0.87 15.55
N SER A 76 -2.39 -1.75 14.54
CA SER A 76 -3.66 -2.13 13.91
C SER A 76 -3.56 -3.50 13.25
N GLU A 77 -4.65 -4.27 13.31
CA GLU A 77 -4.84 -5.48 12.53
C GLU A 77 -6.11 -5.37 11.68
N ARG A 78 -6.04 -5.84 10.44
CA ARG A 78 -7.20 -5.97 9.55
C ARG A 78 -7.19 -7.36 8.94
N GLU A 79 -8.28 -8.09 9.11
CA GLU A 79 -8.51 -9.34 8.39
C GLU A 79 -8.79 -9.04 6.92
N LEU A 80 -8.27 -9.91 6.06
CA LEU A 80 -8.36 -9.81 4.62
C LEU A 80 -9.09 -11.03 4.07
N SER A 81 -9.94 -10.79 3.08
CA SER A 81 -10.34 -11.84 2.14
C SER A 81 -9.15 -12.33 1.32
N GLU A 82 -9.30 -13.48 0.68
CA GLU A 82 -8.27 -14.05 -0.20
C GLU A 82 -7.89 -13.11 -1.35
N ALA A 83 -8.89 -12.49 -1.99
CA ALA A 83 -8.69 -11.53 -3.08
C ALA A 83 -7.92 -10.28 -2.61
N GLU A 84 -8.26 -9.76 -1.43
CA GLU A 84 -7.55 -8.63 -0.81
C GLU A 84 -6.11 -8.98 -0.46
N TYR A 85 -5.86 -10.20 0.02
CA TYR A 85 -4.52 -10.67 0.35
C TYR A 85 -3.63 -10.79 -0.90
N GLU A 86 -4.12 -11.39 -1.98
CA GLU A 86 -3.36 -11.50 -3.23
C GLU A 86 -3.14 -10.12 -3.87
N CYS A 87 -4.11 -9.20 -3.76
CA CYS A 87 -3.93 -7.81 -4.18
C CYS A 87 -2.81 -7.11 -3.40
N ALA A 88 -2.83 -7.22 -2.06
CA ALA A 88 -1.80 -6.62 -1.21
C ALA A 88 -0.40 -7.20 -1.49
N LYS A 89 -0.31 -8.50 -1.75
CA LYS A 89 0.93 -9.18 -2.14
C LYS A 89 1.46 -8.69 -3.48
N ALA A 90 0.59 -8.54 -4.49
CA ALA A 90 0.97 -7.98 -5.78
C ALA A 90 1.50 -6.53 -5.64
N LEU A 91 0.84 -5.68 -4.85
CA LEU A 91 1.31 -4.33 -4.55
C LEU A 91 2.69 -4.34 -3.88
N GLN A 92 2.96 -5.30 -2.99
CA GLN A 92 4.27 -5.45 -2.36
C GLN A 92 5.36 -5.81 -3.37
N THR A 93 5.07 -6.66 -4.35
CA THR A 93 5.98 -6.98 -5.46
C THR A 93 6.28 -5.76 -6.32
N ILE A 94 5.24 -4.98 -6.67
CA ILE A 94 5.41 -3.75 -7.48
C ILE A 94 6.28 -2.73 -6.72
N LYS A 95 6.06 -2.56 -5.40
CA LYS A 95 6.88 -1.71 -4.54
C LYS A 95 8.37 -2.09 -4.61
N GLN A 96 8.68 -3.38 -4.55
CA GLN A 96 10.08 -3.86 -4.62
C GLN A 96 10.69 -3.50 -5.98
N TYR A 97 9.98 -3.77 -7.07
CA TYR A 97 10.42 -3.43 -8.41
C TYR A 97 10.68 -1.91 -8.58
N VAL A 98 9.75 -1.06 -8.13
CA VAL A 98 9.90 0.40 -8.17
C VAL A 98 11.14 0.84 -7.37
N LYS A 99 11.37 0.24 -6.19
CA LYS A 99 12.54 0.53 -5.35
C LYS A 99 13.85 0.12 -6.02
N GLU A 100 13.89 -1.03 -6.68
CA GLU A 100 15.07 -1.53 -7.41
C GLU A 100 15.38 -0.66 -8.62
N LYS A 101 14.35 -0.30 -9.41
CA LYS A 101 14.50 0.61 -10.56
C LYS A 101 15.05 1.97 -10.15
N ALA A 102 14.64 2.50 -9.00
CA ALA A 102 15.17 3.76 -8.46
C ALA A 102 16.63 3.69 -8.01
N ARG A 103 17.14 2.50 -7.64
CA ARG A 103 18.55 2.30 -7.23
C ARG A 103 19.51 2.14 -8.41
N ASN A 104 19.01 1.74 -9.57
CA ASN A 104 19.79 1.47 -10.78
C ASN A 104 19.86 2.67 -11.74
N ARG A 105 19.33 3.83 -11.34
CA ARG A 105 19.41 5.11 -12.07
C ARG A 105 20.45 6.01 -11.40
#